data_AF-A0A968WJ08-F1
#
_entry.id   AF-A0A968WJ08-F1
#
_cell.length_a   1.000
_cell.length_b   1.000
_cell.length_c   1.000
_cell.angle_alpha   90.00
_cell.angle_beta   90.00
_cell.angle_gamma   90.00
#
_symmetry.space_group_name_H-M   'P 1'
#
loop_
_entity.id
_entity.type
_entity.pdbx_description
1 polymer ?
#
loop_
_entity_poly.entity_id
_entity_poly.type
_entity_poly.pdbx_seq_one_letter_code
_entity_poly.pdbx_strand_id
1 'polypeptide(L)'
;MRMTPRVCFLFLERGMTKGWDWKSIKKDKAFRAYHDSKGWTALAKHQQQFRHTFESGINLPVREEVKRMLVRDQLRAIKVALTPVKRWREWYTNKRFVPHNRAMVRRINEIIDESGYPGERLIGDRSWATIIISHNEHDTIYFQTLRPKLLQALETGMLAPIDFAQLETWRRGVDSQWNDQAYVIFEQTVTKAQAAKADELRRAINLRSIDLNNRLVALERELGMDFHLSPYHGGPITVKDE
;
A
#
# COMPACT_ATOMS: atom_id res chain seq x y z
N MET A 1 -26.40 -11.39 -3.44
CA MET A 1 -27.31 -10.49 -2.67
C MET A 1 -27.26 -9.10 -3.32
N ARG A 2 -28.33 -8.59 -3.93
CA ARG A 2 -28.30 -7.25 -4.55
C ARG A 2 -28.52 -6.19 -3.46
N MET A 3 -27.50 -5.36 -3.22
CA MET A 3 -27.58 -4.23 -2.30
C MET A 3 -28.70 -3.28 -2.75
N THR A 4 -29.55 -2.82 -1.83
CA THR A 4 -30.61 -1.87 -2.19
C THR A 4 -29.98 -0.54 -2.64
N PRO A 5 -30.61 0.21 -3.56
CA PRO A 5 -30.06 1.49 -4.02
C PRO A 5 -29.74 2.45 -2.86
N ARG A 6 -30.59 2.49 -1.83
CA ARG A 6 -30.38 3.32 -0.62
C ARG A 6 -29.07 2.98 0.10
N VAL A 7 -28.80 1.69 0.30
CA VAL A 7 -27.58 1.25 1.00
C VAL A 7 -26.35 1.53 0.14
N CYS A 8 -26.46 1.33 -1.18
CA CYS A 8 -25.39 1.66 -2.12
C CYS A 8 -24.98 3.14 -2.03
N PHE A 9 -25.94 4.07 -2.11
CA PHE A 9 -25.64 5.51 -2.02
C PHE A 9 -25.05 5.91 -0.67
N LEU A 10 -25.52 5.33 0.44
CA LEU A 10 -24.93 5.57 1.75
C LEU A 10 -23.43 5.19 1.80
N PHE A 11 -23.05 4.05 1.23
CA PHE A 11 -21.65 3.66 1.16
C PHE A 11 -20.83 4.53 0.22
N LEU A 12 -21.39 4.94 -0.91
CA LEU A 12 -20.74 5.87 -1.84
C LEU A 12 -20.49 7.24 -1.18
N GLU A 13 -21.47 7.80 -0.48
CA GLU A 13 -21.31 9.05 0.28
C GLU A 13 -20.18 8.93 1.29
N ARG A 14 -20.19 7.85 2.10
CA ARG A 14 -19.12 7.58 3.07
C ARG A 14 -17.76 7.45 2.40
N GLY A 15 -17.66 6.69 1.31
CA GLY A 15 -16.43 6.54 0.55
C GLY A 15 -15.91 7.88 0.02
N MET A 16 -16.79 8.72 -0.54
CA MET A 16 -16.41 10.03 -1.07
C MET A 16 -15.91 10.98 0.03
N THR A 17 -16.51 10.95 1.23
CA THR A 17 -15.98 11.71 2.40
C THR A 17 -14.62 11.20 2.89
N LYS A 18 -14.21 10.00 2.48
CA LYS A 18 -12.93 9.36 2.81
C LYS A 18 -11.96 9.32 1.62
N GLY A 19 -12.26 10.05 0.55
CA GLY A 19 -11.31 10.27 -0.56
C GLY A 19 -11.59 9.46 -1.82
N TRP A 20 -12.64 8.64 -1.87
CA TRP A 20 -13.07 8.05 -3.15
C TRP A 20 -13.45 9.14 -4.16
N ASP A 21 -12.81 9.10 -5.31
CA ASP A 21 -12.97 10.10 -6.35
C ASP A 21 -14.21 9.82 -7.21
N TRP A 22 -14.97 10.88 -7.51
CA TRP A 22 -16.15 10.81 -8.36
C TRP A 22 -15.86 10.22 -9.74
N LYS A 23 -14.70 10.52 -10.34
CA LYS A 23 -14.34 9.99 -11.65
C LYS A 23 -14.10 8.48 -11.60
N SER A 24 -13.56 7.97 -10.50
CA SER A 24 -13.37 6.54 -10.29
C SER A 24 -14.70 5.83 -10.11
N ILE A 25 -15.57 6.34 -9.22
CA ILE A 25 -16.91 5.80 -8.98
C ILE A 25 -17.73 5.76 -10.28
N LYS A 26 -17.72 6.85 -11.06
CA LYS A 26 -18.47 6.95 -12.32
C LYS A 26 -18.02 5.94 -13.39
N LYS A 27 -16.76 5.51 -13.37
CA LYS A 27 -16.21 4.56 -14.35
C LYS A 27 -16.46 3.10 -13.97
N ASP A 28 -16.74 2.83 -12.70
CA ASP A 28 -16.93 1.47 -12.20
C ASP A 28 -18.19 0.85 -12.81
N LYS A 29 -18.04 -0.37 -13.33
CA LYS A 29 -19.14 -1.12 -13.96
C LYS A 29 -20.21 -1.50 -12.95
N ALA A 30 -19.84 -1.69 -11.68
CA ALA A 30 -20.76 -2.05 -10.60
C ALA A 30 -21.84 -0.99 -10.38
N PHE A 31 -21.57 0.28 -10.70
CA PHE A 31 -22.51 1.37 -10.44
C PHE A 31 -23.35 1.82 -11.64
N ARG A 32 -23.13 1.26 -12.83
CA ARG A 32 -23.83 1.68 -14.07
C ARG A 32 -25.35 1.67 -13.95
N ALA A 33 -25.91 0.66 -13.30
CA ALA A 33 -27.35 0.52 -13.10
C ALA A 33 -27.98 1.63 -12.25
N TYR A 34 -27.17 2.42 -11.54
CA TYR A 34 -27.61 3.48 -10.65
C TYR A 34 -27.51 4.88 -11.26
N HIS A 35 -26.91 5.04 -12.46
CA HIS A 35 -26.59 6.35 -13.05
C HIS A 35 -27.81 7.25 -13.27
N ASP A 36 -28.96 6.68 -13.58
CA ASP A 36 -30.19 7.45 -13.86
C ASP A 36 -31.03 7.70 -12.59
N SER A 37 -30.56 7.28 -11.43
CA SER A 37 -31.28 7.43 -10.17
C SER A 37 -31.10 8.82 -9.56
N LYS A 38 -32.09 9.24 -8.77
CA LYS A 38 -32.02 10.48 -7.98
C LYS A 38 -30.81 10.53 -7.03
N GLY A 39 -30.43 9.38 -6.46
CA GLY A 39 -29.27 9.29 -5.56
C GLY A 39 -27.95 9.57 -6.28
N TRP A 40 -27.82 9.13 -7.53
CA TRP A 40 -26.65 9.42 -8.35
C TRP A 40 -26.52 10.90 -8.69
N THR A 41 -27.62 11.55 -9.05
CA THR A 41 -27.66 13.01 -9.27
C THR A 41 -27.26 13.78 -8.02
N ALA A 42 -27.71 13.33 -6.84
CA ALA A 42 -27.32 13.93 -5.57
C ALA A 42 -25.80 13.79 -5.32
N LEU A 43 -25.23 12.59 -5.48
CA LEU A 43 -23.79 12.39 -5.35
C LEU A 43 -22.97 13.32 -6.26
N ALA A 44 -23.38 13.42 -7.53
CA ALA A 44 -22.72 14.29 -8.51
C ALA A 44 -22.74 15.77 -8.09
N LYS A 45 -23.88 16.23 -7.55
CA LYS A 45 -24.07 17.61 -7.07
C LYS A 45 -23.16 17.94 -5.88
N HIS A 46 -22.94 16.98 -4.99
CA HIS A 46 -22.19 17.18 -3.74
C HIS A 46 -20.69 16.80 -3.83
N GLN A 47 -20.17 16.45 -5.01
CA GLN A 47 -18.79 15.95 -5.17
C GLN A 47 -17.72 16.89 -4.58
N GLN A 48 -17.86 18.21 -4.72
CA GLN A 48 -16.89 19.18 -4.20
C GLN A 48 -16.93 19.24 -2.68
N GLN A 49 -18.14 19.16 -2.10
CA GLN A 49 -18.32 19.12 -0.65
C GLN A 49 -17.65 17.87 -0.06
N PHE A 50 -17.85 16.69 -0.67
CA PHE A 50 -17.18 15.47 -0.21
C PHE A 50 -15.66 15.57 -0.30
N ARG A 51 -15.13 16.16 -1.39
CA ARG A 51 -13.70 16.39 -1.53
C ARG A 51 -13.17 17.32 -0.43
N HIS A 52 -13.87 18.41 -0.15
CA HIS A 52 -13.50 19.31 0.95
C HIS A 52 -13.52 18.58 2.30
N THR A 53 -14.53 17.75 2.58
CA THR A 53 -14.60 16.97 3.83
C THR A 53 -13.40 16.03 3.98
N PHE A 54 -13.02 15.34 2.90
CA PHE A 54 -11.82 14.51 2.89
C PHE A 54 -10.55 15.34 3.14
N GLU A 55 -10.37 16.42 2.39
CA GLU A 55 -9.18 17.28 2.45
C GLU A 55 -9.01 17.96 3.82
N SER A 56 -10.11 18.32 4.49
CA SER A 56 -10.07 18.85 5.86
C SER A 56 -9.65 17.82 6.91
N GLY A 57 -9.73 16.53 6.58
CA GLY A 57 -9.38 15.43 7.48
C GLY A 57 -7.92 14.96 7.36
N ILE A 58 -7.12 15.56 6.48
CA ILE A 58 -5.74 15.14 6.19
C ILE A 58 -4.76 16.31 6.19
N ASN A 59 -3.48 16.02 6.34
CA ASN A 59 -2.40 16.99 6.23
C ASN A 59 -2.04 17.21 4.74
N LEU A 60 -2.69 18.18 4.10
CA LEU A 60 -2.45 18.54 2.68
C LEU A 60 -0.99 18.93 2.38
N PRO A 61 -0.31 19.77 3.19
CA PRO A 61 1.11 20.07 2.97
C PRO A 61 1.99 18.81 2.89
N VAL A 62 1.86 17.91 3.87
CA VAL A 62 2.64 16.66 3.91
C VAL A 62 2.24 15.74 2.76
N ARG A 63 0.94 15.64 2.44
CA ARG A 63 0.46 14.86 1.29
C ARG A 63 1.14 15.29 0.00
N GLU A 64 1.15 16.59 -0.29
CA GLU A 64 1.72 17.12 -1.52
C GLU A 64 3.25 17.01 -1.55
N GLU A 65 3.92 17.11 -0.39
CA GLU A 65 5.35 16.83 -0.27
C GLU A 65 5.68 15.37 -0.62
N VAL A 66 5.03 14.41 0.04
CA VAL A 66 5.26 12.97 -0.15
C VAL A 66 4.90 12.55 -1.58
N LYS A 67 3.83 13.12 -2.16
CA LYS A 67 3.47 12.90 -3.56
C LYS A 67 4.58 13.31 -4.52
N ARG A 68 5.16 14.50 -4.33
CA ARG A 68 6.27 14.99 -5.17
C ARG A 68 7.51 14.11 -5.00
N MET A 69 7.78 13.64 -3.79
CA MET A 69 8.86 12.68 -3.53
C MET A 69 8.64 11.38 -4.32
N LEU A 70 7.44 10.81 -4.24
CA LEU A 70 7.11 9.58 -4.99
C LEU A 70 7.28 9.77 -6.50
N VAL A 71 6.77 10.86 -7.08
CA VAL A 71 6.91 11.13 -8.52
C VAL A 71 8.39 11.17 -8.93
N ARG A 72 9.22 11.84 -8.13
CA ARG A 72 10.67 11.94 -8.39
C ARG A 72 11.40 10.61 -8.20
N ASP A 73 10.96 9.80 -7.25
CA ASP A 73 11.48 8.46 -6.99
C ASP A 73 11.16 7.52 -8.16
N GLN A 74 9.88 7.44 -8.56
CA GLN A 74 9.40 6.63 -9.68
C GLN A 74 10.04 7.00 -11.01
N LEU A 75 10.19 8.30 -11.31
CA LEU A 75 10.89 8.74 -12.54
C LEU A 75 12.32 8.21 -12.61
N ARG A 76 13.01 8.08 -11.48
CA ARG A 76 14.37 7.53 -11.43
C ARG A 76 14.37 6.01 -11.52
N ALA A 77 13.44 5.34 -10.84
CA ALA A 77 13.26 3.89 -10.96
C ALA A 77 12.99 3.47 -12.42
N ILE A 78 12.11 4.19 -13.12
CA ILE A 78 11.85 3.98 -14.56
C ILE A 78 13.12 4.19 -15.38
N LYS A 79 13.90 5.24 -15.10
CA LYS A 79 15.16 5.48 -15.80
C LYS A 79 16.18 4.36 -15.59
N VAL A 80 16.27 3.80 -14.38
CA VAL A 80 17.10 2.61 -14.10
C VAL A 80 16.62 1.43 -14.95
N ALA A 81 15.32 1.12 -14.93
CA ALA A 81 14.72 0.01 -15.66
C ALA A 81 14.93 0.10 -17.18
N LEU A 82 14.81 1.31 -17.74
CA LEU A 82 14.98 1.57 -19.17
C LEU A 82 16.45 1.72 -19.60
N THR A 83 17.42 1.71 -18.68
CA THR A 83 18.84 1.80 -19.04
C THR A 83 19.35 0.42 -19.46
N PRO A 84 19.67 0.19 -20.76
CA PRO A 84 19.98 -1.15 -21.25
C PRO A 84 21.39 -1.62 -20.87
N VAL A 85 22.35 -0.69 -20.81
CA VAL A 85 23.76 -1.03 -20.57
C VAL A 85 24.02 -1.19 -19.06
N LYS A 86 24.40 -2.40 -18.64
CA LYS A 86 24.66 -2.76 -17.22
C LYS A 86 25.56 -1.75 -16.49
N ARG A 87 26.71 -1.40 -17.07
CA ARG A 87 27.66 -0.43 -16.47
C ARG A 87 27.03 0.95 -16.25
N TRP A 88 26.24 1.43 -17.21
CA TRP A 88 25.55 2.72 -17.08
C TRP A 88 24.40 2.65 -16.07
N ARG A 89 23.69 1.51 -16.02
CA ARG A 89 22.64 1.25 -15.03
C ARG A 89 23.21 1.27 -13.62
N GLU A 90 24.31 0.55 -13.37
CA GLU A 90 25.01 0.52 -12.09
C GLU A 90 25.52 1.91 -11.70
N TRP A 91 26.18 2.61 -12.63
CA TRP A 91 26.65 3.97 -12.39
C TRP A 91 25.50 4.92 -12.02
N TYR A 92 24.41 4.92 -12.79
CA TYR A 92 23.26 5.79 -12.54
C TYR A 92 22.57 5.43 -11.22
N THR A 93 22.40 4.14 -10.94
CA THR A 93 21.82 3.63 -9.69
C THR A 93 22.63 4.16 -8.50
N ASN A 94 23.94 3.93 -8.50
CA ASN A 94 24.80 4.27 -7.38
C ASN A 94 25.05 5.79 -7.23
N LYS A 95 25.13 6.54 -8.34
CA LYS A 95 25.47 7.97 -8.31
C LYS A 95 24.26 8.91 -8.28
N ARG A 96 23.09 8.45 -8.72
CA ARG A 96 21.89 9.31 -8.86
C ARG A 96 20.67 8.77 -8.12
N PHE A 97 20.36 7.49 -8.24
CA PHE A 97 19.15 6.92 -7.62
C PHE A 97 19.31 6.75 -6.12
N VAL A 98 20.33 5.98 -5.68
CA VAL A 98 20.58 5.69 -4.27
C VAL A 98 20.72 6.97 -3.43
N PRO A 99 21.57 7.96 -3.78
CA PRO A 99 21.67 9.18 -2.97
C PRO A 99 20.36 9.95 -2.86
N HIS A 100 19.56 9.97 -3.93
CA HIS A 100 18.28 10.66 -3.93
C HIS A 100 17.25 9.95 -3.05
N ASN A 101 17.14 8.62 -3.17
CA ASN A 101 16.25 7.83 -2.33
C ASN A 101 16.62 7.96 -0.84
N ARG A 102 17.91 7.93 -0.48
CA ARG A 102 18.35 8.16 0.92
C ARG A 102 17.90 9.51 1.47
N ALA A 103 18.01 10.58 0.68
CA ALA A 103 17.52 11.89 1.08
C ALA A 103 16.00 11.89 1.32
N MET A 104 15.24 11.16 0.47
CA MET A 104 13.80 11.03 0.63
C MET A 104 13.41 10.20 1.86
N VAL A 105 14.11 9.11 2.15
CA VAL A 105 13.87 8.32 3.36
C VAL A 105 14.20 9.09 4.63
N ARG A 106 15.27 9.90 4.63
CA ARG A 106 15.56 10.84 5.73
C ARG A 106 14.42 11.83 5.92
N ARG A 107 13.92 12.41 4.83
CA ARG A 107 12.79 13.34 4.93
C ARG A 107 11.51 12.65 5.42
N ILE A 108 11.22 11.41 5.01
CA ILE A 108 10.11 10.63 5.58
C ILE A 108 10.33 10.40 7.08
N ASN A 109 11.55 10.07 7.50
CA ASN A 109 11.87 9.87 8.91
C ASN A 109 11.64 11.15 9.75
N GLU A 110 11.96 12.33 9.21
CA GLU A 110 11.64 13.63 9.82
C GLU A 110 10.13 13.88 9.87
N ILE A 111 9.41 13.62 8.77
CA ILE A 111 7.94 13.74 8.74
C ILE A 111 7.29 12.85 9.81
N ILE A 112 7.82 11.64 10.03
CA ILE A 112 7.33 10.74 11.08
C ILE A 112 7.52 11.38 12.47
N ASP A 113 8.64 12.06 12.72
CA ASP A 113 8.87 12.76 13.98
C ASP A 113 7.96 13.98 14.15
N GLU A 114 7.72 14.72 13.05
CA GLU A 114 6.93 15.95 13.05
C GLU A 114 5.42 15.71 13.14
N SER A 115 4.91 14.66 12.48
CA SER A 115 3.47 14.48 12.21
C SER A 115 2.97 13.03 12.27
N GLY A 116 3.86 12.06 12.51
CA GLY A 116 3.54 10.63 12.41
C GLY A 116 3.67 10.07 10.99
N TYR A 117 3.40 8.77 10.84
CA TYR A 117 3.61 8.10 9.56
C TYR A 117 2.72 8.66 8.44
N PRO A 118 3.30 9.07 7.29
CA PRO A 118 2.55 9.61 6.15
C PRO A 118 1.85 8.50 5.35
N GLY A 119 0.94 7.79 6.02
CA GLY A 119 0.02 6.81 5.46
C GLY A 119 -1.41 7.34 5.32
N GLU A 120 -2.36 6.42 5.15
CA GLU A 120 -3.75 6.76 4.82
C GLU A 120 -4.39 7.71 5.85
N ARG A 121 -4.09 7.50 7.13
CA ARG A 121 -4.63 8.34 8.21
C ARG A 121 -4.15 9.78 8.15
N LEU A 122 -2.87 10.02 7.86
CA LEU A 122 -2.29 11.37 7.90
C LEU A 122 -2.49 12.10 6.57
N ILE A 123 -2.20 11.43 5.46
CA ILE A 123 -2.17 12.06 4.14
C ILE A 123 -3.26 11.55 3.21
N GLY A 124 -4.07 10.56 3.57
CA GLY A 124 -5.09 9.99 2.69
C GLY A 124 -4.52 9.16 1.54
N ASP A 125 -3.32 8.59 1.71
CA ASP A 125 -2.73 7.62 0.78
C ASP A 125 -1.95 6.55 1.56
N ARG A 126 -2.15 5.27 1.21
CA ARG A 126 -1.54 4.14 1.93
C ARG A 126 -0.15 3.72 1.45
N SER A 127 0.23 4.06 0.21
CA SER A 127 1.35 3.39 -0.46
C SER A 127 2.55 4.27 -0.74
N TRP A 128 2.40 5.59 -0.83
CA TRP A 128 3.48 6.45 -1.32
C TRP A 128 4.74 6.39 -0.45
N ALA A 129 4.57 6.50 0.87
CA ALA A 129 5.69 6.41 1.80
C ALA A 129 6.31 5.01 1.80
N THR A 130 5.48 3.95 1.81
CA THR A 130 5.91 2.56 1.70
C THR A 130 6.80 2.32 0.48
N ILE A 131 6.39 2.81 -0.70
CA ILE A 131 7.16 2.64 -1.94
C ILE A 131 8.52 3.34 -1.88
N ILE A 132 8.56 4.57 -1.36
CA ILE A 132 9.81 5.33 -1.24
C ILE A 132 10.77 4.61 -0.27
N ILE A 133 10.25 4.11 0.86
CA ILE A 133 11.05 3.39 1.85
C ILE A 133 11.54 2.04 1.29
N SER A 134 10.73 1.31 0.53
CA SER A 134 11.12 0.00 -0.01
C SER A 134 12.29 0.07 -0.99
N HIS A 135 12.42 1.17 -1.74
CA HIS A 135 13.56 1.38 -2.65
C HIS A 135 14.88 1.71 -1.94
N ASN A 136 14.85 1.90 -0.62
CA ASN A 136 16.04 2.14 0.16
C ASN A 136 16.73 0.82 0.48
N GLU A 137 17.58 0.38 -0.43
CA GLU A 137 18.40 -0.81 -0.23
C GLU A 137 19.72 -0.42 0.45
N HIS A 138 20.11 -1.18 1.48
CA HIS A 138 21.41 -1.10 2.18
C HIS A 138 21.74 0.21 2.94
N ASP A 139 20.80 1.09 3.25
CA ASP A 139 21.06 2.21 4.19
C ASP A 139 20.88 1.75 5.65
N THR A 140 21.78 2.17 6.53
CA THR A 140 21.74 1.87 7.97
C THR A 140 20.59 2.59 8.67
N ILE A 141 20.06 3.67 8.06
CA ILE A 141 18.96 4.46 8.62
C ILE A 141 17.71 3.60 8.88
N TYR A 142 17.47 2.57 8.06
CA TYR A 142 16.28 1.74 8.20
C TYR A 142 16.24 1.08 9.58
N PHE A 143 17.28 0.33 9.94
CA PHE A 143 17.32 -0.43 11.18
C PHE A 143 17.52 0.46 12.42
N GLN A 144 18.33 1.50 12.29
CA GLN A 144 18.74 2.31 13.44
C GLN A 144 17.67 3.30 13.88
N THR A 145 16.94 3.92 12.95
CA THR A 145 16.04 5.02 13.29
C THR A 145 14.62 4.83 12.76
N LEU A 146 14.46 4.31 11.54
CA LEU A 146 13.15 4.26 10.90
C LEU A 146 12.30 3.09 11.40
N ARG A 147 12.86 1.89 11.52
CA ARG A 147 12.12 0.66 11.87
C ARG A 147 11.40 0.76 13.22
N PRO A 148 12.00 1.26 14.32
CA PRO A 148 11.28 1.47 15.57
C PRO A 148 10.05 2.37 15.41
N LYS A 149 10.16 3.43 14.60
CA LYS A 149 9.05 4.35 14.34
C LYS A 149 7.97 3.74 13.46
N LEU A 150 8.34 2.87 12.52
CA LEU A 150 7.37 2.11 11.72
C LEU A 150 6.58 1.11 12.58
N LEU A 151 7.23 0.47 13.55
CA LEU A 151 6.55 -0.38 14.53
C LEU A 151 5.58 0.43 15.41
N GLN A 152 6.01 1.60 15.90
CA GLN A 152 5.12 2.50 16.63
C GLN A 152 3.94 2.98 15.77
N ALA A 153 4.19 3.29 14.49
CA ALA A 153 3.14 3.65 13.54
C ALA A 153 2.15 2.50 13.29
N LEU A 154 2.64 1.26 13.27
CA LEU A 154 1.81 0.06 13.17
C LEU A 154 0.93 -0.09 14.43
N GLU A 155 1.52 -0.01 15.62
CA GLU A 155 0.82 -0.13 16.91
C GLU A 155 -0.26 0.95 17.09
N THR A 156 0.00 2.17 16.62
CA THR A 156 -0.95 3.30 16.70
C THR A 156 -1.95 3.35 15.53
N GLY A 157 -1.90 2.39 14.61
CA GLY A 157 -2.80 2.31 13.46
C GLY A 157 -2.57 3.40 12.39
N MET A 158 -1.38 4.02 12.36
CA MET A 158 -0.97 4.94 11.30
C MET A 158 -0.38 4.22 10.08
N LEU A 159 0.19 3.03 10.27
CA LEU A 159 0.72 2.15 9.24
C LEU A 159 -0.08 0.85 9.21
N ALA A 160 -0.55 0.43 8.03
CA ALA A 160 -1.26 -0.82 7.91
C ALA A 160 -0.30 -2.02 8.05
N PRO A 161 -0.72 -3.13 8.69
CA PRO A 161 0.10 -4.35 8.81
C PRO A 161 0.69 -4.84 7.50
N ILE A 162 -0.08 -4.75 6.42
CA ILE A 162 0.32 -5.19 5.08
C ILE A 162 1.44 -4.31 4.49
N ASP A 163 1.43 -3.02 4.76
CA ASP A 163 2.45 -2.11 4.25
C ASP A 163 3.76 -2.29 5.03
N PHE A 164 3.67 -2.49 6.35
CA PHE A 164 4.82 -2.88 7.17
C PHE A 164 5.41 -4.22 6.73
N ALA A 165 4.57 -5.23 6.50
CA ALA A 165 4.97 -6.55 6.03
C ALA A 165 5.73 -6.49 4.70
N GLN A 166 5.31 -5.64 3.76
CA GLN A 166 6.00 -5.46 2.48
C GLN A 166 7.41 -4.88 2.67
N LEU A 167 7.55 -3.85 3.52
CA LEU A 167 8.84 -3.25 3.83
C LEU A 167 9.81 -4.28 4.43
N GLU A 168 9.37 -4.98 5.47
CA GLU A 168 10.21 -5.98 6.15
C GLU A 168 10.55 -7.16 5.25
N THR A 169 9.60 -7.62 4.42
CA THR A 169 9.86 -8.75 3.50
C THR A 169 10.83 -8.37 2.42
N TRP A 170 10.67 -7.18 1.80
CA TRP A 170 11.64 -6.71 0.79
C TRP A 170 13.04 -6.63 1.39
N ARG A 171 13.17 -6.07 2.59
CA ARG A 171 14.45 -5.91 3.28
C ARG A 171 15.09 -7.26 3.62
N ARG A 172 14.33 -8.18 4.23
CA ARG A 172 14.80 -9.54 4.54
C ARG A 172 15.16 -10.33 3.29
N GLY A 173 14.37 -10.19 2.23
CA GLY A 173 14.67 -10.80 0.93
C GLY A 173 16.02 -10.31 0.39
N VAL A 174 16.24 -9.00 0.35
CA VAL A 174 17.52 -8.44 -0.09
C VAL A 174 18.69 -8.89 0.80
N ASP A 175 18.55 -8.83 2.13
CA ASP A 175 19.63 -9.15 3.07
C ASP A 175 19.95 -10.65 3.12
N SER A 176 18.97 -11.53 2.89
CA SER A 176 19.13 -12.99 2.90
C SER A 176 19.38 -13.60 1.51
N GLN A 177 19.49 -12.79 0.46
CA GLN A 177 19.49 -13.24 -0.94
C GLN A 177 18.25 -14.09 -1.29
N TRP A 178 17.10 -13.67 -0.78
CA TRP A 178 15.78 -14.27 -1.00
C TRP A 178 15.60 -15.67 -0.40
N ASN A 179 16.47 -16.05 0.53
CA ASN A 179 16.36 -17.32 1.25
C ASN A 179 15.42 -17.26 2.47
N ASP A 180 15.12 -16.07 3.01
CA ASP A 180 14.17 -15.89 4.12
C ASP A 180 12.79 -15.48 3.59
N GLN A 181 11.85 -16.43 3.59
CA GLN A 181 10.43 -16.13 3.36
C GLN A 181 9.85 -15.52 4.65
N ALA A 182 9.57 -14.22 4.60
CA ALA A 182 9.13 -13.44 5.77
C ALA A 182 7.59 -13.31 5.82
N TYR A 183 7.08 -12.10 6.06
CA TYR A 183 5.66 -11.83 6.21
C TYR A 183 4.90 -12.01 4.90
N VAL A 184 5.49 -11.55 3.79
CA VAL A 184 4.93 -11.63 2.44
C VAL A 184 5.55 -12.80 1.70
N ILE A 185 4.67 -13.59 1.08
CA ILE A 185 5.04 -14.74 0.27
C ILE A 185 4.91 -14.31 -1.18
N PHE A 186 6.04 -14.05 -1.83
CA PHE A 186 6.09 -13.66 -3.24
C PHE A 186 5.92 -14.87 -4.17
N GLU A 187 6.34 -16.06 -3.73
CA GLU A 187 6.14 -17.32 -4.45
C GLU A 187 4.76 -17.92 -4.12
N GLN A 188 3.96 -18.26 -5.13
CA GLN A 188 2.61 -18.80 -4.89
C GLN A 188 2.61 -20.22 -4.30
N THR A 189 3.77 -20.80 -3.97
CA THR A 189 3.92 -22.13 -3.41
C THR A 189 4.96 -22.11 -2.29
N VAL A 190 4.61 -22.66 -1.13
CA VAL A 190 5.50 -22.81 0.04
C VAL A 190 5.31 -24.18 0.70
N THR A 191 6.31 -24.64 1.45
CA THR A 191 6.17 -25.84 2.31
C THR A 191 5.33 -25.54 3.54
N LYS A 192 4.82 -26.58 4.21
CA LYS A 192 4.13 -26.43 5.51
C LYS A 192 4.99 -25.71 6.56
N ALA A 193 6.28 -26.01 6.64
CA ALA A 193 7.19 -25.36 7.57
C ALA A 193 7.34 -23.86 7.29
N GLN A 194 7.49 -23.49 6.01
CA GLN A 194 7.55 -22.08 5.58
C GLN A 194 6.23 -21.35 5.86
N ALA A 195 5.09 -21.99 5.58
CA ALA A 195 3.77 -21.43 5.85
C ALA A 195 3.55 -21.18 7.35
N ALA A 196 3.94 -22.12 8.22
CA ALA A 196 3.84 -21.97 9.66
C ALA A 196 4.69 -20.79 10.19
N LYS A 197 5.94 -20.68 9.73
CA LYS A 197 6.83 -19.56 10.08
C LYS A 197 6.25 -18.22 9.61
N ALA A 198 5.74 -18.16 8.39
CA ALA A 198 5.10 -16.95 7.87
C ALA A 198 3.87 -16.56 8.70
N ASP A 199 3.00 -17.50 9.06
CA ASP A 199 1.82 -17.21 9.88
C ASP A 199 2.15 -16.76 11.31
N GLU A 200 3.27 -17.24 11.89
CA GLU A 200 3.79 -16.72 13.16
C GLU A 200 4.17 -15.23 13.04
N LEU A 201 4.96 -14.88 12.01
CA LEU A 201 5.34 -13.50 11.73
C LEU A 201 4.12 -12.61 11.47
N ARG A 202 3.17 -13.08 10.66
CA ARG A 202 1.94 -12.34 10.34
C ARG A 202 1.12 -12.07 11.60
N ARG A 203 0.99 -13.05 12.48
CA ARG A 203 0.28 -12.89 13.76
C ARG A 203 0.90 -11.81 14.64
N ALA A 204 2.23 -11.72 14.67
CA ALA A 204 2.95 -10.73 15.48
C ALA A 204 2.63 -9.28 15.10
N ILE A 205 2.18 -9.03 13.86
CA ILE A 205 1.82 -7.70 13.36
C ILE A 205 0.31 -7.56 13.07
N ASN A 206 -0.51 -8.49 13.55
CA ASN A 206 -1.95 -8.56 13.29
C ASN A 206 -2.30 -8.59 11.78
N LEU A 207 -1.47 -9.27 10.99
CA LEU A 207 -1.73 -9.56 9.59
C LEU A 207 -2.45 -10.91 9.47
N ARG A 208 -3.43 -10.97 8.56
CA ARG A 208 -4.22 -12.19 8.30
C ARG A 208 -3.32 -13.39 7.99
N SER A 209 -3.71 -14.57 8.45
CA SER A 209 -3.04 -15.83 8.11
C SER A 209 -3.15 -16.15 6.61
N ILE A 210 -2.31 -17.07 6.14
CA ILE A 210 -2.35 -17.60 4.78
C ILE A 210 -3.71 -18.22 4.48
N ASP A 211 -4.24 -19.03 5.40
CA ASP A 211 -5.54 -19.68 5.23
C ASP A 211 -6.69 -18.66 5.14
N LEU A 212 -6.72 -17.64 6.00
CA LEU A 212 -7.71 -16.56 5.90
C LEU A 212 -7.56 -15.77 4.60
N ASN A 213 -6.32 -15.50 4.15
CA ASN A 213 -6.08 -14.86 2.86
C ASN A 213 -6.68 -15.68 1.71
N ASN A 214 -6.41 -16.98 1.67
CA ASN A 214 -6.91 -17.86 0.62
C ASN A 214 -8.44 -17.92 0.60
N ARG A 215 -9.08 -17.95 1.77
CA ARG A 215 -10.55 -17.89 1.88
C ARG A 215 -11.12 -16.57 1.34
N LEU A 216 -10.47 -15.43 1.62
CA LEU A 216 -10.89 -14.13 1.09
C LEU A 216 -10.71 -14.04 -0.43
N VAL A 217 -9.61 -14.57 -0.97
CA VAL A 217 -9.38 -14.63 -2.43
C VAL A 217 -10.43 -15.50 -3.12
N ALA A 218 -10.80 -16.64 -2.53
CA ALA A 218 -11.85 -17.50 -3.05
C ALA A 218 -13.21 -16.78 -3.07
N LEU A 219 -13.53 -16.06 -1.99
CA LEU A 219 -14.78 -15.31 -1.87
C LEU A 219 -14.85 -14.12 -2.84
N GLU A 220 -13.75 -13.39 -3.04
CA GLU A 220 -13.65 -12.32 -4.06
C GLU A 220 -13.99 -12.85 -5.46
N ARG A 221 -13.46 -14.04 -5.81
CA ARG A 221 -13.76 -14.71 -7.09
C ARG A 221 -15.20 -15.17 -7.19
N GLU A 222 -15.73 -15.78 -6.14
CA GLU A 222 -17.12 -16.25 -6.07
C GLU A 222 -18.12 -15.10 -6.27
N LEU A 223 -17.86 -13.96 -5.62
CA LEU A 223 -18.74 -12.79 -5.67
C LEU A 223 -18.51 -11.89 -6.87
N GLY A 224 -17.37 -12.04 -7.58
CA GLY A 224 -16.96 -11.11 -8.63
C GLY A 224 -16.74 -9.68 -8.11
N MET A 225 -16.27 -9.55 -6.87
CA MET A 225 -16.07 -8.27 -6.17
C MET A 225 -14.61 -8.09 -5.78
N ASP A 226 -13.97 -7.01 -6.19
CA ASP A 226 -12.61 -6.66 -5.76
C ASP A 226 -12.61 -6.25 -4.28
N PHE A 227 -12.00 -7.06 -3.42
CA PHE A 227 -11.84 -6.79 -1.99
C PHE A 227 -10.61 -5.92 -1.71
N HIS A 228 -9.92 -5.47 -2.77
CA HIS A 228 -8.69 -4.71 -2.71
C HIS A 228 -7.62 -5.39 -1.85
N LEU A 229 -7.59 -6.73 -1.89
CA LEU A 229 -6.53 -7.52 -1.29
C LEU A 229 -5.21 -7.06 -1.91
N SER A 230 -4.19 -6.75 -1.09
CA SER A 230 -2.88 -6.31 -1.60
C SER A 230 -2.39 -7.27 -2.69
N PRO A 231 -1.90 -6.80 -3.84
CA PRO A 231 -1.44 -7.67 -4.93
C PRO A 231 -0.33 -8.64 -4.49
N TYR A 232 0.41 -8.29 -3.44
CA TYR A 232 1.46 -9.11 -2.84
C TYR A 232 0.93 -10.23 -1.92
N HIS A 233 -0.37 -10.23 -1.62
CA HIS A 233 -1.12 -11.37 -1.09
C HIS A 233 -2.37 -11.68 -1.93
N GLY A 234 -2.46 -11.12 -3.14
CA GLY A 234 -3.69 -11.06 -3.94
C GLY A 234 -3.95 -12.34 -4.74
N GLY A 235 -3.04 -13.32 -4.60
CA GLY A 235 -3.20 -14.65 -5.14
C GLY A 235 -3.40 -15.67 -4.01
N PRO A 236 -3.99 -16.83 -4.34
CA PRO A 236 -3.96 -17.98 -3.44
C PRO A 236 -2.50 -18.41 -3.24
N ILE A 237 -2.13 -18.69 -1.99
CA ILE A 237 -0.84 -19.26 -1.62
C ILE A 237 -1.06 -20.77 -1.46
N THR A 238 -0.36 -21.56 -2.26
CA THR A 238 -0.40 -23.03 -2.21
C THR A 238 0.55 -23.53 -1.14
N VAL A 239 0.04 -24.26 -0.16
CA VAL A 239 0.87 -24.94 0.85
C VAL A 239 0.99 -26.40 0.45
N LYS A 240 2.22 -26.86 0.20
CA LYS A 240 2.49 -28.26 -0.14
C LYS A 240 3.02 -29.02 1.07
N ASP A 241 2.66 -30.31 1.10
CA ASP A 241 3.45 -31.32 1.80
C ASP A 241 4.84 -31.42 1.14
N GLU A 242 5.87 -31.68 1.94
CA GLU A 242 7.26 -31.79 1.45
C GLU A 242 7.40 -32.80 0.31
#